data_AF-A0A967V694-F1
#
_entry.id   AF-A0A967V694-F1
#
_cell.length_a   1.000
_cell.length_b   1.000
_cell.length_c   1.000
_cell.angle_alpha   90.00
_cell.angle_beta   90.00
_cell.angle_gamma   90.00
#
_symmetry.space_group_name_H-M   'P 1'
#
loop_
_entity.id
_entity.type
_entity.pdbx_description
1 polymer ?
#
loop_
_entity_poly.entity_id
_entity_poly.type
_entity_poly.pdbx_seq_one_letter_code
_entity_poly.pdbx_strand_id
1 'polypeptide(L)'
;RSARISFPNSDHLNEVYTEHMANALLLPQNREKLAQVIEPLVKDSKIIGLPAILGLYRTHEVISHLEELIGVPIFEIPTIPPSVPGLRLKEAFERGLRSKGVQYFSLTKALKVRQTAAGRFETHIGRDDVEHIIDSRGVILASGRFIGGGLFADRTHIHETIFDLPVYQPASRHDWHHRDMLDSRGHSINQAGLQIDDSFRPLNDSGDPAFETLFAAGSILAHNDWKRMKCGAGLAIATAYGAINAFVRHSR
;
A
#
# COMPACT_ATOMS: atom_id res chain seq x y z
N ARG A 1 -10.19 -29.17 -3.00
CA ARG A 1 -10.48 -29.73 -1.66
C ARG A 1 -9.80 -28.88 -0.61
N SER A 2 -10.37 -28.77 0.59
CA SER A 2 -9.81 -28.00 1.71
C SER A 2 -9.74 -28.87 2.96
N ALA A 3 -8.75 -28.63 3.81
CA ALA A 3 -8.62 -29.25 5.13
C ALA A 3 -8.23 -28.17 6.15
N ARG A 4 -8.60 -28.38 7.41
CA ARG A 4 -8.19 -27.52 8.52
C ARG A 4 -7.17 -28.27 9.36
N ILE A 5 -6.07 -27.62 9.66
CA ILE A 5 -4.99 -28.15 10.50
C ILE A 5 -4.66 -27.13 11.59
N SER A 6 -4.16 -27.60 12.72
CA SER A 6 -3.49 -26.73 13.70
C SER A 6 -2.09 -26.40 13.20
N PHE A 7 -1.66 -25.16 13.38
CA PHE A 7 -0.28 -24.80 13.11
C PHE A 7 0.63 -25.42 14.19
N PRO A 8 1.80 -25.98 13.85
CA PRO A 8 2.62 -26.67 14.83
C PRO A 8 2.99 -25.81 16.05
N ASN A 9 2.83 -26.40 17.24
CA ASN A 9 3.07 -25.75 18.52
C ASN A 9 2.23 -24.49 18.78
N SER A 10 1.09 -24.30 18.10
CA SER A 10 0.19 -23.17 18.35
C SER A 10 -1.02 -23.51 19.22
N ASP A 11 -1.09 -24.73 19.77
CA ASP A 11 -2.29 -25.23 20.48
C ASP A 11 -2.60 -24.46 21.78
N HIS A 12 -1.61 -23.73 22.32
CA HIS A 12 -1.74 -22.89 23.49
C HIS A 12 -2.14 -21.43 23.15
N LEU A 13 -2.23 -21.08 21.86
CA LEU A 13 -2.55 -19.73 21.41
C LEU A 13 -4.04 -19.62 21.07
N ASN A 14 -4.69 -18.58 21.60
CA ASN A 14 -6.10 -18.29 21.29
C ASN A 14 -6.28 -17.84 19.83
N GLU A 15 -5.29 -17.16 19.26
CA GLU A 15 -5.29 -16.68 17.87
C GLU A 15 -3.90 -16.82 17.26
N VAL A 16 -3.87 -17.17 15.97
CA VAL A 16 -2.62 -17.34 15.21
C VAL A 16 -2.61 -16.38 14.03
N TYR A 17 -1.77 -15.36 14.11
CA TYR A 17 -1.58 -14.37 13.05
C TYR A 17 -0.61 -14.89 11.99
N THR A 18 -0.87 -14.56 10.72
CA THR A 18 -0.06 -15.01 9.58
C THR A 18 1.38 -14.55 9.66
N GLU A 19 1.63 -13.34 10.18
CA GLU A 19 2.98 -12.84 10.42
C GLU A 19 3.75 -13.70 11.43
N HIS A 20 3.11 -14.13 12.52
CA HIS A 20 3.74 -15.00 13.51
C HIS A 20 4.05 -16.37 12.92
N MET A 21 3.13 -16.95 12.15
CA MET A 21 3.39 -18.20 11.42
C MET A 21 4.54 -18.05 10.42
N ALA A 22 4.57 -16.93 9.68
CA ALA A 22 5.62 -16.66 8.73
C ALA A 22 7.01 -16.57 9.38
N ASN A 23 7.11 -15.90 10.53
CA ASN A 23 8.36 -15.87 11.29
C ASN A 23 8.73 -17.24 11.88
N ALA A 24 7.75 -18.01 12.35
CA ALA A 24 7.98 -19.35 12.88
C ALA A 24 8.58 -20.30 11.81
N LEU A 25 8.16 -20.18 10.55
CA LEU A 25 8.67 -21.01 9.45
C LEU A 25 10.10 -20.67 9.00
N LEU A 26 10.73 -19.63 9.55
CA LEU A 26 12.17 -19.40 9.36
C LEU A 26 13.01 -20.53 9.96
N LEU A 27 12.49 -21.22 10.98
CA LEU A 27 13.17 -22.36 11.61
C LEU A 27 12.87 -23.66 10.84
N PRO A 28 13.89 -24.41 10.37
CA PRO A 28 13.69 -25.70 9.68
C PRO A 28 12.80 -26.68 10.45
N GLN A 29 12.94 -26.77 11.76
CA GLN A 29 12.20 -27.71 12.60
C GLN A 29 10.69 -27.44 12.58
N ASN A 30 10.28 -26.18 12.41
CA ASN A 30 8.86 -25.83 12.28
C ASN A 30 8.32 -26.19 10.89
N ARG A 31 9.16 -26.14 9.85
CA ARG A 31 8.81 -26.59 8.50
C ARG A 31 8.61 -28.11 8.48
N GLU A 32 9.49 -28.87 9.12
CA GLU A 32 9.37 -30.33 9.27
C GLU A 32 8.07 -30.73 9.98
N LYS A 33 7.76 -30.11 11.13
CA LYS A 33 6.51 -30.36 11.86
C LYS A 33 5.28 -30.02 11.02
N LEU A 34 5.32 -28.93 10.27
CA LEU A 34 4.21 -28.53 9.40
C LEU A 34 4.03 -29.55 8.25
N ALA A 35 5.12 -29.98 7.64
CA ALA A 35 5.10 -30.99 6.58
C ALA A 35 4.51 -32.31 7.07
N GLN A 36 4.88 -32.79 8.26
CA GLN A 36 4.32 -34.00 8.87
C GLN A 36 2.79 -33.95 9.03
N VAL A 37 2.23 -32.77 9.30
CA VAL A 37 0.77 -32.58 9.41
C VAL A 37 0.11 -32.51 8.03
N ILE A 38 0.79 -31.97 7.02
CA ILE A 38 0.24 -31.75 5.67
C ILE A 38 0.36 -33.01 4.80
N GLU A 39 1.47 -33.73 4.86
CA GLU A 39 1.80 -34.86 3.97
C GLU A 39 0.66 -35.91 3.88
N PRO A 40 0.05 -36.38 5.00
CA PRO A 40 -1.05 -37.35 4.94
C PRO A 40 -2.31 -36.80 4.25
N LEU A 41 -2.44 -35.48 4.21
CA LEU A 41 -3.57 -34.80 3.59
C LEU A 41 -3.38 -34.68 2.08
N VAL A 42 -2.16 -34.80 1.52
CA VAL A 42 -1.87 -34.55 0.09
C VAL A 42 -2.60 -35.51 -0.85
N LYS A 43 -2.67 -36.81 -0.54
CA LYS A 43 -3.35 -37.81 -1.40
C LYS A 43 -3.02 -37.59 -2.89
N ASP A 44 -4.01 -37.39 -3.76
CA ASP A 44 -3.84 -37.18 -5.20
C ASP A 44 -3.65 -35.70 -5.63
N SER A 45 -3.58 -34.75 -4.68
CA SER A 45 -3.36 -33.34 -5.01
C SER A 45 -2.02 -33.12 -5.70
N LYS A 46 -2.00 -32.28 -6.73
CA LYS A 46 -0.78 -31.91 -7.47
C LYS A 46 -0.14 -30.61 -7.00
N ILE A 47 -0.85 -29.83 -6.19
CA ILE A 47 -0.40 -28.54 -5.66
C ILE A 47 -1.14 -28.24 -4.35
N ILE A 48 -0.51 -27.50 -3.45
CA ILE A 48 -1.07 -27.10 -2.16
C ILE A 48 -1.11 -25.58 -2.07
N GLY A 49 -2.29 -25.04 -1.74
CA GLY A 49 -2.44 -23.65 -1.37
C GLY A 49 -2.42 -23.51 0.15
N LEU A 50 -1.50 -22.71 0.69
CA LEU A 50 -1.43 -22.37 2.11
C LEU A 50 -1.83 -20.90 2.31
N PRO A 51 -2.32 -20.51 3.49
CA PRO A 51 -2.37 -19.09 3.85
C PRO A 51 -0.99 -18.44 3.62
N ALA A 52 -0.93 -17.13 3.38
CA ALA A 52 0.33 -16.44 3.11
C ALA A 52 1.23 -16.36 4.36
N ILE A 53 1.91 -17.48 4.66
CA ILE A 53 2.73 -17.72 5.85
C ILE A 53 4.13 -18.23 5.48
N LEU A 54 4.53 -18.25 4.22
CA LEU A 54 5.75 -18.92 3.76
C LEU A 54 7.00 -18.06 3.95
N GLY A 55 7.21 -17.57 5.17
CA GLY A 55 8.35 -16.74 5.55
C GLY A 55 8.16 -15.27 5.20
N LEU A 56 8.31 -14.40 6.19
CA LEU A 56 8.45 -12.95 5.96
C LEU A 56 9.81 -12.63 5.32
N TYR A 57 10.82 -13.44 5.65
CA TYR A 57 12.15 -13.44 5.05
C TYR A 57 12.44 -14.83 4.50
N ARG A 58 13.45 -14.94 3.62
CA ARG A 58 13.90 -16.21 3.03
C ARG A 58 12.77 -17.05 2.43
N THR A 59 11.75 -16.40 1.87
CA THR A 59 10.54 -17.07 1.36
C THR A 59 10.88 -18.22 0.41
N HIS A 60 11.78 -18.00 -0.56
CA HIS A 60 12.18 -19.06 -1.49
C HIS A 60 12.76 -20.28 -0.77
N GLU A 61 13.60 -20.08 0.26
CA GLU A 61 14.15 -21.18 1.07
C GLU A 61 13.05 -21.93 1.83
N VAL A 62 12.07 -21.20 2.39
CA VAL A 62 10.94 -21.79 3.11
C VAL A 62 10.07 -22.63 2.17
N ILE A 63 9.74 -22.08 0.99
CA ILE A 63 8.96 -22.76 -0.04
C ILE A 63 9.69 -24.02 -0.50
N SER A 64 10.94 -23.89 -0.97
CA SER A 64 11.68 -25.03 -1.52
C SER A 64 11.84 -26.16 -0.50
N HIS A 65 12.15 -25.84 0.76
CA HIS A 65 12.26 -26.87 1.80
C HIS A 65 10.92 -27.56 2.09
N LEU A 66 9.80 -26.83 2.11
CA LEU A 66 8.48 -27.44 2.30
C LEU A 66 8.05 -28.28 1.09
N GLU A 67 8.35 -27.84 -0.13
CA GLU A 67 8.09 -28.61 -1.35
C GLU A 67 8.91 -29.91 -1.38
N GLU A 68 10.17 -29.87 -0.94
CA GLU A 68 11.03 -31.06 -0.78
C GLU A 68 10.45 -32.05 0.24
N LEU A 69 9.99 -31.56 1.40
CA LEU A 69 9.42 -32.39 2.46
C LEU A 69 8.06 -33.00 2.08
N ILE A 70 7.23 -32.27 1.35
CA ILE A 70 5.84 -32.65 1.07
C ILE A 70 5.71 -33.34 -0.31
N GLY A 71 6.64 -33.10 -1.22
CA GLY A 71 6.71 -33.75 -2.54
C GLY A 71 5.81 -33.15 -3.62
N VAL A 72 5.17 -31.99 -3.36
CA VAL A 72 4.36 -31.27 -4.36
C VAL A 72 4.56 -29.75 -4.25
N PRO A 73 4.35 -29.00 -5.34
CA PRO A 73 4.46 -27.55 -5.32
C PRO A 73 3.50 -26.86 -4.35
N ILE A 74 3.91 -25.70 -3.83
CA ILE A 74 3.17 -24.92 -2.84
C ILE A 74 3.02 -23.47 -3.31
N PHE A 75 1.84 -22.89 -3.09
CA PHE A 75 1.59 -21.46 -3.30
C PHE A 75 0.84 -20.84 -2.13
N GLU A 76 0.91 -19.51 -2.05
CA GLU A 76 0.23 -18.74 -1.01
C GLU A 76 -1.12 -18.19 -1.48
N ILE A 77 -2.08 -18.23 -0.56
CA ILE A 77 -3.39 -17.61 -0.67
C ILE A 77 -3.36 -16.36 0.21
N PRO A 78 -3.55 -15.16 -0.36
CA PRO A 78 -3.61 -13.92 0.42
C PRO A 78 -4.65 -13.98 1.53
N THR A 79 -4.31 -13.45 2.70
CA THR A 79 -5.15 -13.43 3.89
C THR A 79 -5.58 -12.02 4.26
N ILE A 80 -6.43 -11.92 5.29
CA ILE A 80 -6.77 -10.64 5.92
C ILE A 80 -5.50 -9.92 6.45
N PRO A 81 -5.55 -8.59 6.62
CA PRO A 81 -4.43 -7.82 7.16
C PRO A 81 -3.94 -8.33 8.53
N PRO A 82 -2.64 -8.23 8.83
CA PRO A 82 -1.58 -7.70 7.96
C PRO A 82 -1.24 -8.66 6.80
N SER A 83 -0.95 -8.09 5.62
CA SER A 83 -0.63 -8.86 4.42
C SER A 83 0.87 -9.22 4.41
N VAL A 84 1.24 -10.47 4.70
CA VAL A 84 2.63 -10.95 4.61
C VAL A 84 3.25 -10.73 3.22
N PRO A 85 2.57 -10.97 2.07
CA PRO A 85 3.07 -10.56 0.76
C PRO A 85 3.30 -9.05 0.64
N GLY A 86 2.40 -8.24 1.18
CA GLY A 86 2.55 -6.78 1.21
C GLY A 86 3.75 -6.32 2.02
N LEU A 87 3.98 -6.92 3.19
CA LEU A 87 5.15 -6.66 4.02
C LEU A 87 6.45 -7.05 3.31
N ARG A 88 6.49 -8.22 2.65
CA ARG A 88 7.64 -8.61 1.82
C ARG A 88 7.93 -7.61 0.70
N LEU A 89 6.89 -7.11 0.04
CA LEU A 89 7.03 -6.12 -1.01
C LEU A 89 7.60 -4.80 -0.45
N LYS A 90 7.08 -4.33 0.69
CA LYS A 90 7.62 -3.15 1.41
C LYS A 90 9.10 -3.33 1.74
N GLU A 91 9.49 -4.43 2.35
CA GLU A 91 10.89 -4.70 2.71
C GLU A 91 11.82 -4.78 1.49
N ALA A 92 11.33 -5.34 0.37
CA ALA A 92 12.08 -5.34 -0.88
C ALA A 92 12.32 -3.93 -1.41
N PHE A 93 11.30 -3.06 -1.38
CA PHE A 93 11.42 -1.65 -1.76
C PHE A 93 12.37 -0.90 -0.83
N GLU A 94 12.18 -0.99 0.49
CA GLU A 94 13.03 -0.26 1.45
C GLU A 94 14.51 -0.64 1.30
N ARG A 95 14.82 -1.93 1.19
CA ARG A 95 16.20 -2.40 0.99
C ARG A 95 16.77 -1.92 -0.36
N GLY A 96 16.00 -2.10 -1.44
CA GLY A 96 16.44 -1.72 -2.78
C GLY A 96 16.63 -0.21 -2.94
N LEU A 97 15.73 0.60 -2.41
CA LEU A 97 15.82 2.07 -2.48
C LEU A 97 16.97 2.62 -1.62
N ARG A 98 17.17 2.09 -0.41
CA ARG A 98 18.30 2.48 0.45
C ARG A 98 19.64 2.24 -0.24
N SER A 99 19.82 1.10 -0.92
CA SER A 99 21.04 0.82 -1.70
C SER A 99 21.30 1.79 -2.86
N LYS A 100 20.27 2.54 -3.29
CA LYS A 100 20.35 3.56 -4.33
C LYS A 100 20.48 4.99 -3.80
N GLY A 101 20.72 5.15 -2.49
CA GLY A 101 20.87 6.46 -1.84
C GLY A 101 19.55 7.18 -1.54
N VAL A 102 18.41 6.49 -1.63
CA VAL A 102 17.12 7.07 -1.23
C VAL A 102 17.05 7.12 0.30
N GLN A 103 16.85 8.32 0.82
CA GLN A 103 16.60 8.53 2.24
C GLN A 103 15.11 8.27 2.55
N TYR A 104 14.85 7.43 3.54
CA TYR A 104 13.51 7.07 3.98
C TYR A 104 13.28 7.53 5.42
N PHE A 105 12.21 8.30 5.62
CA PHE A 105 11.76 8.78 6.92
C PHE A 105 10.55 7.95 7.37
N SER A 106 10.79 7.04 8.31
CA SER A 106 9.74 6.18 8.86
C SER A 106 9.03 6.86 10.02
N LEU A 107 7.73 6.58 10.17
CA LEU A 107 6.91 7.12 11.27
C LEU A 107 6.90 8.65 11.31
N THR A 108 7.02 9.30 10.15
CA THR A 108 7.05 10.76 10.01
C THR A 108 5.91 11.22 9.11
N LYS A 109 5.33 12.39 9.40
CA LYS A 109 4.31 13.06 8.60
C LYS A 109 4.88 14.33 7.98
N ALA A 110 4.31 14.75 6.84
CA ALA A 110 4.46 16.12 6.38
C ALA A 110 3.53 17.01 7.23
N LEU A 111 4.12 17.90 8.04
CA LEU A 111 3.39 18.79 8.94
C LEU A 111 3.04 20.11 8.26
N LYS A 112 3.94 20.58 7.38
CA LYS A 112 3.77 21.82 6.64
C LYS A 112 4.58 21.78 5.35
N VAL A 113 4.01 22.29 4.27
CA VAL A 113 4.73 22.50 3.01
C VAL A 113 4.52 23.94 2.56
N ARG A 114 5.56 24.57 2.03
CA ARG A 114 5.46 25.87 1.36
C ARG A 114 6.40 25.94 0.16
N GLN A 115 5.99 26.68 -0.86
CA GLN A 115 6.90 27.06 -1.92
C GLN A 115 7.68 28.32 -1.52
N THR A 116 8.97 28.31 -1.74
CA THR A 116 9.88 29.44 -1.55
C THR A 116 9.80 30.39 -2.74
N ALA A 117 10.27 31.63 -2.58
CA ALA A 117 10.35 32.60 -3.67
C ALA A 117 11.22 32.12 -4.86
N ALA A 118 12.12 31.15 -4.61
CA ALA A 118 12.95 30.52 -5.63
C ALA A 118 12.26 29.34 -6.35
N GLY A 119 10.96 29.11 -6.13
CA GLY A 119 10.19 28.03 -6.76
C GLY A 119 10.42 26.63 -6.17
N ARG A 120 11.25 26.49 -5.14
CA ARG A 120 11.53 25.23 -4.42
C ARG A 120 10.53 24.99 -3.30
N PHE A 121 10.35 23.75 -2.86
CA PHE A 121 9.53 23.41 -1.71
C PHE A 121 10.37 23.22 -0.45
N GLU A 122 9.92 23.85 0.63
CA GLU A 122 10.36 23.55 1.99
C GLU A 122 9.28 22.71 2.68
N THR A 123 9.61 21.47 3.02
CA THR A 123 8.70 20.50 3.66
C THR A 123 9.17 20.19 5.08
N HIS A 124 8.33 20.53 6.05
CA HIS A 124 8.57 20.29 7.46
C HIS A 124 8.00 18.93 7.80
N ILE A 125 8.85 18.03 8.30
CA ILE A 125 8.46 16.67 8.63
C ILE A 125 8.74 16.36 10.09
N GLY A 126 7.86 15.56 10.70
CA GLY A 126 7.98 15.13 12.08
C GLY A 126 6.84 14.23 12.53
N ARG A 127 6.79 13.92 13.81
CA ARG A 127 5.67 13.17 14.41
C ARG A 127 4.58 14.11 14.88
N ASP A 128 4.89 14.86 15.94
CA ASP A 128 4.03 15.88 16.53
C ASP A 128 4.67 17.28 16.38
N ASP A 129 5.99 17.36 16.50
CA ASP A 129 6.80 18.56 16.26
C ASP A 129 7.69 18.40 15.02
N VAL A 130 8.19 19.52 14.47
CA VAL A 130 9.14 19.51 13.34
C VAL A 130 10.47 18.91 13.77
N GLU A 131 10.83 17.78 13.17
CA GLU A 131 12.10 17.07 13.40
C GLU A 131 13.11 17.36 12.28
N HIS A 132 12.64 17.51 11.04
CA HIS A 132 13.47 17.82 9.89
C HIS A 132 12.79 18.80 8.93
N ILE A 133 13.60 19.57 8.20
CA ILE A 133 13.15 20.42 7.10
C ILE A 133 13.85 19.93 5.82
N ILE A 134 13.05 19.57 4.82
CA ILE A 134 13.51 19.10 3.52
C ILE A 134 13.32 20.21 2.50
N ASP A 135 14.43 20.65 1.89
CA ASP A 135 14.41 21.52 0.71
C ASP A 135 14.46 20.66 -0.57
N SER A 136 13.53 20.91 -1.49
CA SER A 136 13.37 20.10 -2.71
C SER A 136 12.94 20.93 -3.92
N ARG A 137 13.34 20.51 -5.12
CA ARG A 137 12.95 21.19 -6.38
C ARG A 137 11.51 20.92 -6.80
N GLY A 138 10.94 19.83 -6.32
CA GLY A 138 9.58 19.43 -6.60
C GLY A 138 9.17 18.26 -5.73
N VAL A 139 7.87 17.98 -5.73
CA VAL A 139 7.23 17.01 -4.83
C VAL A 139 6.34 16.08 -5.65
N ILE A 140 6.32 14.80 -5.29
CA ILE A 140 5.31 13.85 -5.75
C ILE A 140 4.42 13.51 -4.57
N LEU A 141 3.17 13.98 -4.62
CA LEU A 141 2.14 13.72 -3.62
C LEU A 141 1.57 12.32 -3.82
N ALA A 142 2.01 11.38 -2.99
CA ALA A 142 1.54 10.00 -2.94
C ALA A 142 1.03 9.62 -1.53
N SER A 143 0.40 10.59 -0.84
CA SER A 143 -0.09 10.49 0.55
C SER A 143 -1.27 9.54 0.75
N GLY A 144 -1.76 8.92 -0.33
CA GLY A 144 -2.95 8.08 -0.29
C GLY A 144 -4.19 8.89 0.07
N ARG A 145 -5.18 8.24 0.66
CA ARG A 145 -6.47 8.87 1.00
C ARG A 145 -6.71 8.81 2.51
N PHE A 146 -7.92 8.49 2.95
CA PHE A 146 -8.35 8.45 4.34
C PHE A 146 -7.42 7.67 5.29
N ILE A 147 -7.01 6.45 4.94
CA ILE A 147 -6.12 5.64 5.79
C ILE A 147 -4.68 6.16 5.77
N GLY A 148 -4.22 6.65 4.61
CA GLY A 148 -2.88 7.22 4.46
C GLY A 148 -2.73 8.62 5.04
N GLY A 149 -3.85 9.26 5.38
CA GLY A 149 -3.90 10.62 5.91
C GLY A 149 -3.86 11.72 4.85
N GLY A 150 -3.71 11.39 3.56
CA GLY A 150 -3.69 12.39 2.47
C GLY A 150 -5.03 13.06 2.20
N LEU A 151 -6.15 12.41 2.55
CA LEU A 151 -7.48 13.01 2.56
C LEU A 151 -8.09 12.87 3.93
N PHE A 152 -8.73 13.91 4.41
CA PHE A 152 -9.55 13.88 5.62
C PHE A 152 -11.00 14.19 5.27
N ALA A 153 -11.92 13.36 5.78
CA ALA A 153 -13.36 13.55 5.60
C ALA A 153 -13.97 13.99 6.92
N ASP A 154 -14.43 15.23 6.99
CA ASP A 154 -15.15 15.74 8.16
C ASP A 154 -16.67 15.52 8.02
N ARG A 155 -17.49 16.30 8.74
CA ARG A 155 -18.94 16.15 8.68
C ARG A 155 -19.57 16.77 7.42
N THR A 156 -18.89 17.70 6.77
CA THR A 156 -19.40 18.54 5.67
C THR A 156 -18.68 18.25 4.35
N HIS A 157 -17.38 18.01 4.35
CA HIS A 157 -16.57 17.88 3.15
C HIS A 157 -15.29 17.05 3.37
N ILE A 158 -14.60 16.78 2.27
CA ILE A 158 -13.30 16.12 2.20
C ILE A 158 -12.26 17.16 1.80
N HIS A 159 -11.13 17.21 2.50
CA HIS A 159 -10.00 18.08 2.16
C HIS A 159 -8.69 17.30 2.07
N GLU A 160 -7.75 17.84 1.28
CA GLU A 160 -6.37 17.35 1.17
C GLU A 160 -5.54 17.97 2.29
N THR A 161 -4.69 17.18 2.94
CA THR A 161 -4.14 17.55 4.27
C THR A 161 -2.76 18.19 4.25
N ILE A 162 -2.08 18.24 3.09
CA ILE A 162 -0.67 18.66 3.00
C ILE A 162 -0.52 20.04 2.34
N PHE A 163 -1.21 20.24 1.21
CA PHE A 163 -1.18 21.45 0.39
C PHE A 163 -2.51 22.20 0.38
N ASP A 164 -3.57 21.65 0.98
CA ASP A 164 -4.92 22.23 1.00
C ASP A 164 -5.47 22.42 -0.43
N LEU A 165 -5.22 21.42 -1.29
CA LEU A 165 -5.67 21.43 -2.68
C LEU A 165 -7.14 21.05 -2.81
N PRO A 166 -7.85 21.57 -3.83
CA PRO A 166 -9.25 21.25 -4.03
C PRO A 166 -9.45 19.77 -4.36
N VAL A 167 -10.37 19.17 -3.62
CA VAL A 167 -10.73 17.76 -3.77
C VAL A 167 -12.02 17.64 -4.56
N TYR A 168 -11.96 16.96 -5.71
CA TYR A 168 -13.16 16.48 -6.38
C TYR A 168 -13.90 15.54 -5.45
N GLN A 169 -15.17 15.81 -5.18
CA GLN A 169 -15.99 15.03 -4.26
C GLN A 169 -17.48 15.20 -4.58
N PRO A 170 -18.35 14.29 -4.12
CA PRO A 170 -19.78 14.48 -4.22
C PRO A 170 -20.24 15.75 -3.51
N ALA A 171 -21.26 16.42 -4.05
CA ALA A 171 -21.74 17.72 -3.57
C ALA A 171 -22.18 17.72 -2.10
N SER A 172 -22.65 16.57 -1.60
CA SER A 172 -23.03 16.41 -0.20
C SER A 172 -22.57 15.08 0.38
N ARG A 173 -22.45 15.04 1.71
CA ARG A 173 -22.17 13.82 2.45
C ARG A 173 -23.22 12.72 2.27
N HIS A 174 -24.48 13.08 1.97
CA HIS A 174 -25.53 12.09 1.70
C HIS A 174 -25.25 11.29 0.43
N ASP A 175 -24.48 11.86 -0.50
CA ASP A 175 -24.13 11.25 -1.78
C ASP A 175 -22.84 10.42 -1.71
N TRP A 176 -22.15 10.42 -0.56
CA TRP A 176 -20.90 9.66 -0.38
C TRP A 176 -21.10 8.16 -0.50
N HIS A 177 -22.22 7.66 0.04
CA HIS A 177 -22.49 6.23 0.14
C HIS A 177 -23.91 5.91 -0.32
N HIS A 178 -24.04 4.94 -1.23
CA HIS A 178 -25.30 4.22 -1.39
C HIS A 178 -25.69 3.45 -0.13
N ARG A 179 -27.00 3.18 0.00
CA ARG A 179 -27.57 2.46 1.15
C ARG A 179 -27.12 1.01 1.23
N ASP A 180 -26.92 0.38 0.07
CA ASP A 180 -26.34 -0.96 0.00
C ASP A 180 -24.82 -0.85 0.13
N MET A 181 -24.27 -1.50 1.16
CA MET A 181 -22.84 -1.56 1.42
C MET A 181 -22.06 -2.25 0.29
N LEU A 182 -22.70 -3.17 -0.44
CA LEU A 182 -22.08 -3.93 -1.52
C LEU A 182 -22.65 -3.52 -2.89
N ASP A 183 -23.12 -2.27 -3.01
CA ASP A 183 -23.67 -1.75 -4.26
C ASP A 183 -22.67 -1.95 -5.41
N SER A 184 -23.11 -2.65 -6.45
CA SER A 184 -22.28 -2.99 -7.62
C SER A 184 -21.70 -1.77 -8.36
N ARG A 185 -22.29 -0.58 -8.15
CA ARG A 185 -21.81 0.70 -8.70
C ARG A 185 -20.64 1.28 -7.90
N GLY A 186 -20.41 0.81 -6.68
CA GLY A 186 -19.46 1.39 -5.72
C GLY A 186 -20.05 2.59 -4.98
N HIS A 187 -19.26 3.20 -4.11
CA HIS A 187 -19.67 4.40 -3.38
C HIS A 187 -18.99 5.63 -3.98
N SER A 188 -19.73 6.72 -4.20
CA SER A 188 -19.21 7.94 -4.86
C SER A 188 -18.01 8.55 -4.13
N ILE A 189 -17.95 8.41 -2.80
CA ILE A 189 -16.78 8.83 -2.02
C ILE A 189 -15.50 8.16 -2.50
N ASN A 190 -15.56 6.94 -3.05
CA ASN A 190 -14.38 6.25 -3.56
C ASN A 190 -13.79 6.96 -4.79
N GLN A 191 -14.51 7.84 -5.47
CA GLN A 191 -13.95 8.62 -6.59
C GLN A 191 -13.37 9.97 -6.15
N ALA A 192 -13.49 10.32 -4.86
CA ALA A 192 -13.01 11.60 -4.36
C ALA A 192 -11.47 11.68 -4.33
N GLY A 193 -10.89 12.78 -4.78
CA GLY A 193 -9.45 12.96 -4.83
C GLY A 193 -9.05 14.20 -5.60
N LEU A 194 -7.76 14.32 -5.90
CA LEU A 194 -7.21 15.45 -6.65
C LEU A 194 -7.43 15.26 -8.14
N GLN A 195 -7.96 16.28 -8.80
CA GLN A 195 -7.93 16.37 -10.25
C GLN A 195 -6.51 16.71 -10.70
N ILE A 196 -6.11 16.16 -11.84
CA ILE A 196 -4.78 16.33 -12.42
C ILE A 196 -4.88 16.67 -13.90
N ASP A 197 -3.86 17.34 -14.42
CA ASP A 197 -3.66 17.45 -15.86
C ASP A 197 -2.99 16.20 -16.47
N ASP A 198 -2.75 16.22 -17.79
CA ASP A 198 -2.07 15.15 -18.53
C ASP A 198 -0.61 14.91 -18.09
N SER A 199 -0.04 15.85 -17.33
CA SER A 199 1.29 15.75 -16.75
C SER A 199 1.26 15.32 -15.28
N PHE A 200 0.13 14.86 -14.75
CA PHE A 200 -0.04 14.43 -13.36
C PHE A 200 0.13 15.55 -12.33
N ARG A 201 -0.04 16.82 -12.73
CA ARG A 201 0.02 17.96 -11.82
C ARG A 201 -1.37 18.23 -11.22
N PRO A 202 -1.51 18.29 -9.89
CA PRO A 202 -2.78 18.64 -9.26
C PRO A 202 -3.27 20.02 -9.70
N LEU A 203 -4.58 20.14 -9.88
CA LEU A 203 -5.24 21.39 -10.29
C LEU A 203 -5.68 22.22 -9.08
N ASN A 204 -5.69 23.53 -9.23
CA ASN A 204 -6.31 24.49 -8.32
C ASN A 204 -7.79 24.72 -8.68
N ASP A 205 -8.48 25.61 -7.94
CA ASP A 205 -9.90 25.92 -8.16
C ASP A 205 -10.21 26.52 -9.54
N SER A 206 -9.21 27.10 -10.21
CA SER A 206 -9.35 27.65 -11.57
C SER A 206 -9.17 26.58 -12.66
N GLY A 207 -8.78 25.36 -12.28
CA GLY A 207 -8.47 24.28 -13.21
C GLY A 207 -7.04 24.31 -13.77
N ASP A 208 -6.20 25.22 -13.30
CA ASP A 208 -4.78 25.30 -13.66
C ASP A 208 -3.91 24.48 -12.71
N PRO A 209 -2.72 24.02 -13.12
CA PRO A 209 -1.77 23.38 -12.21
C PRO A 209 -1.51 24.26 -10.97
N ALA A 210 -1.72 23.70 -9.78
CA ALA A 210 -1.52 24.43 -8.53
C ALA A 210 -0.06 24.86 -8.33
N PHE A 211 0.88 24.02 -8.79
CA PHE A 211 2.30 24.32 -8.86
C PHE A 211 2.93 23.63 -10.07
N GLU A 212 3.95 24.27 -10.67
CA GLU A 212 4.63 23.70 -11.83
C GLU A 212 5.39 22.40 -11.51
N THR A 213 5.96 22.30 -10.30
CA THR A 213 6.81 21.19 -9.85
C THR A 213 6.15 20.27 -8.81
N LEU A 214 4.81 20.33 -8.68
CA LEU A 214 4.03 19.39 -7.88
C LEU A 214 3.33 18.37 -8.78
N PHE A 215 3.51 17.10 -8.46
CA PHE A 215 2.88 15.98 -9.16
C PHE A 215 2.11 15.12 -8.16
N ALA A 216 1.12 14.35 -8.59
CA ALA A 216 0.39 13.41 -7.73
C ALA A 216 0.30 12.01 -8.33
N ALA A 217 0.29 11.01 -7.46
CA ALA A 217 0.24 9.61 -7.86
C ALA A 217 -0.48 8.72 -6.84
N GLY A 218 -0.98 7.59 -7.33
CA GLY A 218 -1.65 6.58 -6.53
C GLY A 218 -3.08 6.95 -6.20
N SER A 219 -3.55 6.48 -5.04
CA SER A 219 -4.97 6.56 -4.70
C SER A 219 -5.46 7.99 -4.41
N ILE A 220 -4.58 8.97 -4.19
CA ILE A 220 -4.97 10.38 -3.95
C ILE A 220 -5.70 11.00 -5.16
N LEU A 221 -5.49 10.45 -6.37
CA LEU A 221 -6.10 10.94 -7.59
C LEU A 221 -7.63 10.77 -7.56
N ALA A 222 -8.35 11.67 -8.22
CA ALA A 222 -9.80 11.58 -8.40
C ALA A 222 -10.19 10.46 -9.38
N HIS A 223 -11.50 10.19 -9.46
CA HIS A 223 -12.17 9.39 -10.51
C HIS A 223 -11.79 7.91 -10.62
N ASN A 224 -10.95 7.37 -9.74
CA ASN A 224 -10.70 5.94 -9.65
C ASN A 224 -11.54 5.32 -8.53
N ASP A 225 -12.04 4.11 -8.72
CA ASP A 225 -12.65 3.30 -7.66
C ASP A 225 -11.88 1.99 -7.50
N TRP A 226 -10.63 2.11 -7.06
CA TRP A 226 -9.73 0.96 -6.91
C TRP A 226 -10.26 -0.09 -5.93
N LYS A 227 -11.12 0.32 -4.97
CA LYS A 227 -11.74 -0.59 -3.99
C LYS A 227 -12.68 -1.55 -4.70
N ARG A 228 -13.57 -1.02 -5.55
CA ARG A 228 -14.49 -1.83 -6.37
C ARG A 228 -13.75 -2.59 -7.46
N MET A 229 -12.82 -1.93 -8.15
CA MET A 229 -12.08 -2.50 -9.28
C MET A 229 -10.97 -3.49 -8.86
N LYS A 230 -10.62 -3.52 -7.57
CA LYS A 230 -9.56 -4.38 -7.00
C LYS A 230 -8.19 -4.20 -7.68
N CYS A 231 -7.90 -2.97 -8.14
CA CYS A 231 -6.74 -2.65 -8.97
C CYS A 231 -5.73 -1.71 -8.28
N GLY A 232 -5.79 -1.57 -6.95
CA GLY A 232 -5.01 -0.55 -6.21
C GLY A 232 -3.51 -0.57 -6.47
N ALA A 233 -2.89 -1.76 -6.57
CA ALA A 233 -1.46 -1.88 -6.89
C ALA A 233 -1.14 -1.43 -8.32
N GLY A 234 -1.97 -1.81 -9.29
CA GLY A 234 -1.83 -1.37 -10.69
C GLY A 234 -1.99 0.14 -10.84
N LEU A 235 -2.98 0.72 -10.16
CA LEU A 235 -3.17 2.17 -10.09
C LEU A 235 -1.91 2.87 -9.54
N ALA A 236 -1.40 2.41 -8.40
CA ALA A 236 -0.23 3.00 -7.76
C ALA A 236 1.02 2.96 -8.67
N ILE A 237 1.31 1.82 -9.28
CA ILE A 237 2.49 1.65 -10.14
C ILE A 237 2.36 2.49 -11.43
N ALA A 238 1.22 2.41 -12.12
CA ALA A 238 1.03 3.10 -13.39
C ALA A 238 1.08 4.63 -13.23
N THR A 239 0.41 5.15 -12.21
CA THR A 239 0.37 6.60 -11.96
C THR A 239 1.69 7.13 -11.42
N ALA A 240 2.40 6.36 -10.57
CA ALA A 240 3.75 6.72 -10.14
C ALA A 240 4.71 6.80 -11.33
N TYR A 241 4.64 5.84 -12.26
CA TYR A 241 5.45 5.89 -13.49
C TYR A 241 5.16 7.14 -14.33
N GLY A 242 3.88 7.48 -14.50
CA GLY A 242 3.45 8.70 -15.21
C GLY A 242 3.98 9.98 -14.56
N ALA A 243 3.74 10.15 -13.26
CA ALA A 243 4.16 11.31 -12.48
C ALA A 243 5.69 11.47 -12.45
N ILE A 244 6.44 10.39 -12.25
CA ILE A 244 7.92 10.43 -12.24
C ILE A 244 8.45 10.86 -13.61
N ASN A 245 7.90 10.33 -14.70
CA ASN A 245 8.33 10.73 -16.04
C ASN A 245 8.03 12.20 -16.34
N ALA A 246 6.88 12.71 -15.89
CA ALA A 246 6.54 14.13 -16.01
C ALA A 246 7.52 15.01 -15.21
N PHE A 247 7.80 14.63 -13.96
CA PHE A 247 8.79 15.31 -13.10
C PHE A 247 10.19 15.34 -13.72
N VAL A 248 10.67 14.20 -14.26
CA VAL A 248 11.99 14.11 -14.90
C VAL A 248 12.07 14.95 -16.16
N ARG A 249 11.00 15.00 -16.98
CA ARG A 249 10.97 15.85 -18.18
C ARG A 249 10.99 17.34 -17.84
N HIS A 250 10.30 17.73 -16.77
CA HIS A 250 10.28 19.13 -16.31
C HIS A 250 11.61 19.54 -15.66
N SER A 251 12.36 18.59 -15.10
CA SER A 251 13.65 18.85 -14.44
C SER A 251 14.86 18.85 -15.39
N ARG A 252 14.66 18.60 -16.69
CA ARG A 252 15.68 18.66 -17.75
C ARG A 252 15.63 20.02 -18.44
#